data_AF-A0A645AHW4-F1
#
_entry.id   AF-A0A645AHW4-F1
#
_cell.length_a   1.000
_cell.length_b   1.000
_cell.length_c   1.000
_cell.angle_alpha   90.00
_cell.angle_beta   90.00
_cell.angle_gamma   90.00
#
_symmetry.space_group_name_H-M   'P 1'
#
loop_
_entity.id
_entity.type
_entity.pdbx_description
1 polymer ?
#
loop_
_entity_poly.entity_id
_entity_poly.type
_entity_poly.pdbx_seq_one_letter_code
_entity_poly.pdbx_strand_id
1 'polypeptide(L)'
;MDDVIPAIRSSLRSKFSRTKNTAQNRGAIRSQVIVELEKKLAAEIIDSYGEVAVSVSVDNPTACTVEFSFAVAHGLNQIYLTAHITV
;
A
#
# COMPACT_ATOMS: atom_id res chain seq x y z
N MET A 1 -5.21 -9.44 1.19
CA MET A 1 -4.84 -8.72 -0.05
C MET A 1 -5.95 -7.76 -0.49
N ASP A 2 -7.23 -8.15 -0.32
CA ASP A 2 -8.40 -7.39 -0.74
C ASP A 2 -8.54 -5.96 -0.18
N ASP A 3 -7.86 -5.60 0.92
CA ASP A 3 -7.96 -4.25 1.50
C ASP A 3 -6.85 -3.25 1.11
N VAL A 4 -5.74 -3.72 0.53
CA VAL A 4 -4.59 -2.83 0.25
C VAL A 4 -4.81 -2.06 -1.04
N ILE A 5 -5.05 -2.76 -2.15
CA ILE A 5 -5.19 -2.16 -3.48
C ILE A 5 -6.42 -1.23 -3.57
N PRO A 6 -7.62 -1.60 -3.08
CA PRO A 6 -8.78 -0.71 -3.14
C PRO A 6 -8.59 0.56 -2.32
N ALA A 7 -7.94 0.49 -1.15
CA ALA A 7 -7.67 1.65 -0.30
C ALA A 7 -6.71 2.64 -0.99
N ILE A 8 -5.58 2.15 -1.51
CA ILE A 8 -4.61 2.99 -2.24
C ILE A 8 -5.29 3.63 -3.46
N ARG A 9 -6.05 2.84 -4.23
CA ARG A 9 -6.77 3.34 -5.40
C ARG A 9 -7.79 4.43 -5.04
N SER A 10 -8.52 4.27 -3.94
CA SER A 10 -9.48 5.27 -3.45
C SER A 10 -8.79 6.56 -3.03
N SER A 11 -7.70 6.44 -2.25
CA SER A 11 -6.88 7.58 -1.79
C SER A 11 -6.26 8.36 -2.94
N LEU A 12 -5.75 7.67 -3.95
CA LEU A 12 -5.23 8.32 -5.16
C LEU A 12 -6.34 9.00 -5.96
N ARG A 13 -7.49 8.35 -6.14
CA ARG A 13 -8.61 8.96 -6.88
C ARG A 13 -9.13 10.23 -6.21
N SER A 14 -9.27 10.22 -4.88
CA SER A 14 -9.78 11.38 -4.15
C SER A 14 -8.84 12.59 -4.23
N LYS A 15 -7.53 12.37 -4.23
CA LYS A 15 -6.52 13.45 -4.23
C LYS A 15 -6.07 13.92 -5.61
N PHE A 16 -6.10 13.05 -6.62
CA PHE A 16 -5.44 13.31 -7.91
C PHE A 16 -6.36 13.19 -9.15
N SER A 17 -7.68 13.07 -8.98
CA SER A 17 -8.63 12.85 -10.08
C SER A 17 -8.58 13.85 -11.24
N ARG A 18 -8.04 15.07 -11.04
CA ARG A 18 -7.94 16.12 -12.07
C ARG A 18 -6.55 16.75 -12.17
N THR A 19 -5.54 16.16 -11.56
CA THR A 19 -4.17 16.69 -11.61
C THR A 19 -3.46 16.29 -12.90
N LYS A 20 -2.68 17.21 -13.48
CA LYS A 20 -1.83 16.91 -14.64
C LYS A 20 -0.72 15.92 -14.27
N ASN A 21 -0.31 15.07 -15.21
CA ASN A 21 0.84 14.19 -15.05
C ASN A 21 2.16 14.96 -15.17
N THR A 22 2.53 15.70 -14.13
CA THR A 22 3.82 16.39 -14.01
C THR A 22 4.77 15.60 -13.10
N ALA A 23 6.08 15.85 -13.21
CA ALA A 23 7.06 15.24 -12.30
C ALA A 23 6.73 15.50 -10.83
N GLN A 24 6.29 16.73 -10.51
CA GLN A 24 5.86 17.11 -9.17
C GLN A 24 4.65 16.27 -8.68
N ASN A 25 3.62 16.13 -9.52
CA ASN A 25 2.43 15.37 -9.14
C ASN A 25 2.72 13.87 -9.03
N ARG A 26 3.63 13.31 -9.85
CA ARG A 26 4.12 11.93 -9.67
C ARG A 26 4.85 11.76 -8.34
N GLY A 27 5.65 12.74 -7.92
CA GLY A 27 6.26 12.76 -6.59
C GLY A 27 5.21 12.75 -5.48
N ALA A 28 4.16 13.57 -5.61
CA ALA A 28 3.05 13.59 -4.65
C ALA A 28 2.26 12.27 -4.61
N ILE A 29 2.03 11.65 -5.78
CA ILE A 29 1.42 10.31 -5.88
C ILE A 29 2.27 9.28 -5.15
N ARG A 30 3.59 9.27 -5.38
CA ARG A 30 4.53 8.37 -4.68
C ARG A 30 4.42 8.53 -3.17
N SER A 31 4.51 9.75 -2.67
CA SER A 31 4.38 10.03 -1.24
C SER A 31 3.03 9.59 -0.68
N GLN A 32 1.95 9.77 -1.44
CA GLN A 32 0.62 9.33 -1.02
C GLN A 32 0.51 7.80 -0.92
N VAL A 33 1.11 7.07 -1.87
CA VAL A 33 1.15 5.60 -1.82
C VAL A 33 1.93 5.12 -0.60
N ILE A 34 3.09 5.73 -0.33
CA ILE A 34 3.90 5.44 0.86
C ILE A 34 3.07 5.66 2.13
N VAL A 35 2.36 6.79 2.26
CA VAL A 35 1.50 7.06 3.43
C VAL A 35 0.44 5.98 3.63
N GLU A 36 -0.18 5.48 2.56
CA GLU A 36 -1.16 4.40 2.68
C GLU A 36 -0.50 3.07 3.05
N LEU A 37 0.67 2.74 2.51
CA LEU A 37 1.42 1.54 2.86
C LEU A 37 1.88 1.57 4.33
N GLU A 38 2.38 2.70 4.81
CA GLU A 38 2.74 2.92 6.23
C GLU A 38 1.55 2.71 7.16
N LYS A 39 0.35 3.18 6.78
CA LYS A 39 -0.88 2.89 7.56
C LYS A 39 -1.20 1.41 7.60
N LYS A 40 -0.97 0.67 6.50
CA LYS A 40 -1.19 -0.79 6.47
C LYS A 40 -0.15 -1.54 7.28
N LEU A 41 1.09 -1.06 7.29
CA LEU A 41 2.17 -1.60 8.12
C LEU A 41 1.85 -1.38 9.61
N ALA A 42 1.47 -0.17 10.00
CA ALA A 42 1.10 0.16 11.37
C ALA A 42 -0.16 -0.58 11.86
N ALA A 43 -1.04 -0.98 10.95
CA ALA A 43 -2.24 -1.77 11.23
C ALA A 43 -1.98 -3.29 11.16
N GLU A 44 -0.73 -3.73 10.99
CA GLU A 44 -0.34 -5.15 10.87
C GLU A 44 -1.10 -5.89 9.75
N ILE A 45 -1.46 -5.17 8.68
CA ILE A 45 -2.10 -5.75 7.47
C ILE A 45 -1.03 -6.24 6.49
N ILE A 46 0.11 -5.54 6.45
CA ILE A 46 1.30 -5.92 5.71
C ILE A 46 2.49 -5.96 6.67
N ASP A 47 3.43 -6.88 6.44
CA ASP A 47 4.66 -6.98 7.24
C ASP A 47 5.76 -6.06 6.69
N SER A 48 5.75 -5.82 5.37
CA SER A 48 6.73 -4.99 4.70
C SER A 48 6.26 -4.55 3.31
N TYR A 49 6.90 -3.51 2.78
CA TYR A 49 6.74 -3.08 1.39
C TYR A 49 8.08 -2.69 0.78
N GLY A 50 8.20 -2.89 -0.54
CA GLY A 50 9.41 -2.57 -1.31
C GLY A 50 9.40 -1.13 -1.84
N GLU A 51 10.31 -0.85 -2.78
CA GLU A 51 10.36 0.46 -3.41
C GLU A 51 9.03 0.81 -4.11
N VAL A 52 8.58 2.06 -3.93
CA VAL A 52 7.47 2.63 -4.67
C VAL A 52 8.02 3.48 -5.81
N ALA A 53 7.80 3.08 -7.05
CA ALA A 53 8.16 3.82 -8.25
C ALA A 53 6.92 4.41 -8.92
N VAL A 54 7.05 5.63 -9.45
CA VAL A 54 6.00 6.29 -10.23
C VAL A 54 6.59 6.83 -11.53
N SER A 55 6.18 6.25 -12.65
CA SER A 55 6.67 6.56 -13.99
C SER A 55 5.54 7.08 -14.88
N VAL A 56 5.89 7.70 -16.01
CA VAL A 56 4.91 8.01 -17.06
C VAL A 56 4.60 6.70 -17.76
N SER A 57 3.32 6.44 -18.05
CA SER A 57 2.94 5.26 -18.83
C SER A 57 3.52 5.35 -20.23
N VAL A 58 4.16 4.27 -20.68
CA VAL A 58 4.79 4.17 -22.00
C VAL A 58 3.75 4.29 -23.12
N ASP A 59 2.56 3.74 -22.90
CA ASP A 59 1.47 3.72 -23.88
C ASP A 59 0.64 5.01 -23.87
N ASN A 60 0.64 5.76 -22.76
CA ASN A 60 -0.14 6.99 -22.63
C ASN A 60 0.57 8.03 -21.75
N PRO A 61 1.10 9.13 -22.33
CA PRO A 61 1.81 10.16 -21.57
C PRO A 61 0.93 10.92 -20.57
N THR A 62 -0.40 10.89 -20.72
CA THR A 62 -1.31 11.49 -19.74
C THR A 62 -1.54 10.60 -18.51
N ALA A 63 -1.15 9.33 -18.58
CA ALA A 63 -1.25 8.37 -17.49
C ALA A 63 0.11 8.15 -16.80
N CYS A 64 0.08 7.79 -15.52
CA CYS A 64 1.25 7.37 -14.77
C CYS A 64 1.09 5.93 -14.27
N THR A 65 2.18 5.18 -14.27
CA THR A 65 2.25 3.83 -13.71
C THR A 65 2.83 3.92 -12.30
N VAL A 66 2.21 3.22 -11.35
CA VAL A 66 2.68 3.11 -9.97
C VAL A 66 3.03 1.66 -9.73
N GLU A 67 4.29 1.39 -9.37
CA GLU A 67 4.82 0.06 -9.12
C GLU A 67 5.34 -0.04 -7.70
N PHE A 68 4.96 -1.09 -6.99
CA PHE A 68 5.42 -1.41 -5.64
C PHE A 68 5.13 -2.88 -5.32
N SER A 69 5.86 -3.42 -4.36
CA SER A 69 5.65 -4.75 -3.80
C SER A 69 5.33 -4.65 -2.31
N PHE A 70 4.62 -5.65 -1.78
CA PHE A 70 4.37 -5.77 -0.34
C PHE A 70 4.17 -7.22 0.07
N ALA A 71 4.52 -7.53 1.32
CA ALA A 71 4.25 -8.82 1.96
C ALA A 71 3.04 -8.69 2.88
N VAL A 72 2.04 -9.57 2.71
CA VAL A 72 0.86 -9.58 3.58
C VAL A 72 1.24 -10.15 4.94
N ALA A 73 0.79 -9.49 6.02
CA ALA A 73 0.98 -10.02 7.35
C ALA A 73 0.23 -11.34 7.50
N HIS A 74 0.95 -12.40 7.84
CA HIS A 74 0.31 -13.65 8.23
C HIS A 74 -0.22 -13.48 9.66
N GLY A 75 -1.51 -13.13 9.76
CA GLY A 75 -2.17 -13.03 11.06
C GLY A 75 -2.05 -14.32 11.87
N LEU A 76 -2.08 -14.18 13.20
CA LEU A 76 -2.16 -15.28 14.16
C LEU A 76 -3.34 -16.21 13.77
N ASN A 77 -3.06 -17.32 13.11
CA ASN A 77 -4.10 -18.23 12.61
C ASN A 77 -4.37 -19.40 13.55
N GLN A 78 -3.54 -19.58 14.58
CA GLN A 78 -3.64 -20.64 15.57
C GLN A 78 -3.14 -20.15 16.94
N ILE A 79 -3.89 -20.48 17.98
CA ILE A 79 -3.50 -20.23 19.38
C ILE A 79 -3.57 -21.57 20.10
N TYR A 80 -2.43 -22.02 20.63
CA TYR A 80 -2.36 -23.21 21.49
C TYR A 80 -2.34 -22.75 22.94
N LEU A 81 -3.22 -23.32 23.76
CA LEU A 81 -3.31 -23.07 25.19
C LEU A 81 -2.90 -24.34 25.94
N THR A 82 -1.90 -24.22 26.82
CA THR A 82 -1.47 -25.32 27.71
C THR A 82 -1.55 -24.82 29.15
N ALA A 83 -2.31 -25.51 29.99
CA ALA A 83 -2.42 -25.24 31.42
C ALA A 83 -1.81 -26.39 32.21
N HIS A 84 -0.83 -26.08 33.06
CA HIS A 84 -0.29 -27.02 34.04
C HIS A 84 -0.94 -26.73 35.39
N ILE A 85 -1.65 -27.71 35.94
CA ILE A 85 -2.29 -27.61 37.26
C ILE A 85 -1.51 -28.49 38.22
N THR A 86 -1.03 -27.89 39.30
CA THR A 86 -0.45 -28.56 40.46
C THR A 86 -1.44 -28.45 41.62
N VAL A 87 -1.70 -29.57 42.30
CA VAL A 87 -2.53 -29.63 43.52
C VAL A 87 -1.65 -29.47 44.75
#